data_AF-A0A965P9W4-F1
#
_entry.id   AF-A0A965P9W4-F1
#
_cell.length_a   1.000
_cell.length_b   1.000
_cell.length_c   1.000
_cell.angle_alpha   90.00
_cell.angle_beta   90.00
_cell.angle_gamma   90.00
#
_symmetry.space_group_name_H-M   'P 1'
#
loop_
_entity.id
_entity.type
_entity.pdbx_description
1 polymer ?
#
loop_
_entity_poly.entity_id
_entity_poly.type
_entity_poly.pdbx_seq_one_letter_code
_entity_poly.pdbx_strand_id
1 'polypeptide(L)'
;MTIAAAQTIRLAGPDGVQEEFLVASGATLKPGMLVRRTSATECNVHATSGGDGATLILHEDALQGLGVDDSAAAATRVYAEYVTPGAKRYARLKANENVSVGDHLISGGDGTLIKTTGSPVKVFAICEEASNVATQQLIQVRFI
;
A
#
# COMPACT_ATOMS: atom_id res chain seq x y z
N MET A 1 -1.86 -16.07 -11.37
CA MET A 1 -2.54 -15.44 -10.23
C MET A 1 -1.88 -15.99 -8.98
N THR A 2 -0.98 -15.23 -8.35
CA THR A 2 -0.32 -15.68 -7.12
C THR A 2 -1.40 -15.79 -6.06
N ILE A 3 -1.70 -17.00 -5.64
CA ILE A 3 -2.65 -17.29 -4.56
C ILE A 3 -1.91 -16.85 -3.30
N ALA A 4 -2.23 -15.65 -2.80
CA ALA A 4 -1.41 -15.02 -1.79
C ALA A 4 -1.70 -15.62 -0.41
N ALA A 5 -0.67 -16.20 0.20
CA ALA A 5 -0.70 -16.63 1.58
C ALA A 5 -0.76 -15.42 2.53
N ALA A 6 -1.22 -15.64 3.77
CA ALA A 6 -1.03 -14.68 4.85
C ALA A 6 0.47 -14.42 5.08
N GLN A 7 0.79 -13.25 5.61
CA GLN A 7 2.14 -12.74 5.88
C GLN A 7 3.01 -12.49 4.64
N THR A 8 2.42 -12.05 3.53
CA THR A 8 3.18 -11.78 2.32
C THR A 8 3.57 -10.32 2.15
N ILE A 9 2.86 -9.35 2.76
CA ILE A 9 3.14 -7.91 2.51
C ILE A 9 4.58 -7.52 2.87
N ARG A 10 5.16 -8.10 3.93
CA ARG A 10 6.57 -7.86 4.30
C ARG A 10 7.49 -8.83 3.55
N LEU A 11 8.49 -8.26 2.88
CA LEU A 11 9.49 -9.03 2.14
C LEU A 11 10.88 -8.96 2.77
N ALA A 12 11.47 -7.76 2.83
CA ALA A 12 12.83 -7.57 3.31
C ALA A 12 13.09 -6.13 3.79
N GLY A 13 14.18 -5.92 4.52
CA GLY A 13 14.60 -4.62 5.03
C GLY A 13 14.07 -4.32 6.44
N PRO A 14 14.40 -3.14 6.99
CA PRO A 14 14.03 -2.78 8.35
C PRO A 14 12.50 -2.71 8.50
N ASP A 15 12.01 -3.12 9.66
CA ASP A 15 10.64 -2.87 10.05
C ASP A 15 10.47 -1.41 10.47
N GLY A 16 9.39 -0.81 9.98
CA GLY A 16 8.93 0.49 10.39
C GLY A 16 8.13 0.46 11.70
N VAL A 17 7.69 1.64 12.13
CA VAL A 17 6.76 1.76 13.26
C VAL A 17 5.41 1.18 12.86
N GLN A 18 4.88 0.27 13.67
CA GLN A 18 3.57 -0.35 13.45
C GLN A 18 2.55 0.27 14.39
N GLU A 19 1.42 0.69 13.85
CA GLU A 19 0.30 1.26 14.61
C GLU A 19 -1.00 0.53 14.24
N GLU A 20 -1.85 0.36 15.25
CA GLU A 20 -3.22 -0.11 15.08
C GLU A 20 -4.15 1.08 14.83
N PHE A 21 -5.08 0.90 13.88
CA PHE A 21 -6.10 1.89 13.57
C PHE A 21 -7.47 1.24 13.42
N LEU A 22 -8.52 2.04 13.62
CA LEU A 22 -9.85 1.70 13.13
C LEU A 22 -9.98 2.17 11.67
N VAL A 23 -10.58 1.36 10.80
CA VAL A 23 -10.93 1.79 9.45
C VAL A 23 -12.02 2.87 9.54
N ALA A 24 -11.79 4.00 8.86
CA ALA A 24 -12.71 5.13 8.84
C ALA A 24 -14.08 4.76 8.26
N SER A 25 -15.12 5.48 8.69
CA SER A 25 -16.48 5.29 8.17
C SER A 25 -16.54 5.45 6.64
N GLY A 26 -17.26 4.54 5.97
CA GLY A 26 -17.42 4.52 4.52
C GLY A 26 -16.19 4.04 3.73
N ALA A 27 -15.09 3.66 4.39
CA ALA A 27 -13.92 3.12 3.74
C ALA A 27 -13.94 1.57 3.71
N THR A 28 -13.30 1.01 2.69
CA THR A 28 -12.98 -0.41 2.61
C THR A 28 -11.54 -0.52 2.15
N LEU A 29 -10.69 -1.13 2.98
CA LEU A 29 -9.26 -1.19 2.77
C LEU A 29 -8.83 -2.63 2.53
N LYS A 30 -7.76 -2.81 1.74
CA LYS A 30 -7.11 -4.10 1.55
C LYS A 30 -5.62 -4.00 1.87
N PRO A 31 -5.00 -5.07 2.40
CA PRO A 31 -3.55 -5.10 2.63
C PRO A 31 -2.74 -4.70 1.39
N GLY A 32 -1.63 -4.01 1.60
CA GLY A 32 -0.79 -3.43 0.55
C GLY A 32 -1.27 -2.08 -0.01
N MET A 33 -2.39 -1.54 0.49
CA MET A 33 -2.81 -0.17 0.15
C MET A 33 -1.97 0.89 0.88
N LEU A 34 -1.69 1.99 0.19
CA LEU A 34 -1.20 3.22 0.78
C LEU A 34 -2.33 3.93 1.52
N VAL A 35 -2.15 4.12 2.82
CA VAL A 35 -3.17 4.68 3.70
C VAL A 35 -2.66 5.95 4.38
N ARG A 36 -3.57 6.65 5.05
CA ARG A 36 -3.28 7.82 5.86
C ARG A 36 -4.08 7.78 7.14
N ARG A 37 -3.53 8.43 8.17
CA ARG A 37 -4.26 8.70 9.41
C ARG A 37 -5.17 9.92 9.21
N THR A 38 -6.43 9.80 9.60
CA THR A 38 -7.39 10.91 9.62
C THR A 38 -7.23 11.73 10.91
N SER A 39 -7.88 12.90 10.98
CA SER A 39 -7.93 13.70 12.21
C SER A 39 -8.66 12.99 13.36
N ALA A 40 -9.52 12.01 13.05
CA ALA A 40 -10.19 11.15 14.03
C ALA A 40 -9.31 9.98 14.48
N THR A 41 -8.02 9.95 14.13
CA THR A 41 -7.08 8.84 14.39
C THR A 41 -7.51 7.51 13.75
N GLU A 42 -8.31 7.59 12.69
CA GLU A 42 -8.74 6.43 11.90
C GLU A 42 -7.84 6.26 10.68
N CYS A 43 -7.89 5.08 10.06
CA CYS A 43 -7.18 4.76 8.83
C CYS A 43 -8.12 4.91 7.63
N ASN A 44 -7.65 5.61 6.59
CA ASN A 44 -8.35 5.73 5.31
C ASN A 44 -7.33 5.70 4.17
N VAL A 45 -7.77 5.50 2.93
CA VAL A 45 -6.88 5.55 1.75
C VAL A 45 -6.16 6.90 1.67
N HIS A 46 -4.93 6.85 1.18
CA HIS A 46 -4.23 8.06 0.77
C HIS A 46 -4.94 8.64 -0.48
N ALA A 47 -5.76 9.68 -0.25
CA ALA A 47 -6.83 10.08 -1.17
C ALA A 47 -6.43 11.11 -2.25
N THR A 48 -5.15 11.48 -2.31
CA THR A 48 -4.65 12.49 -3.27
C THR A 48 -3.61 11.88 -4.18
N SER A 49 -3.92 11.77 -5.47
CA SER A 49 -2.95 11.28 -6.45
C SER A 49 -1.77 12.25 -6.57
N GLY A 50 -0.54 11.71 -6.52
CA GLY A 50 0.70 12.50 -6.52
C GLY A 50 0.88 13.45 -5.33
N GLY A 51 -0.02 13.40 -4.34
CA GLY A 51 0.05 14.23 -3.14
C GLY A 51 1.11 13.76 -2.15
N ASP A 52 1.46 14.65 -1.23
CA ASP A 52 2.35 14.34 -0.12
C ASP A 52 1.60 13.72 1.06
N GLY A 53 2.31 12.91 1.85
CA GLY A 53 1.79 12.20 3.01
C GLY A 53 2.82 11.24 3.58
N ALA A 54 2.56 10.76 4.80
CA ALA A 54 3.39 9.73 5.42
C ALA A 54 3.38 8.43 4.58
N THR A 55 4.52 7.74 4.53
CA THR A 55 4.62 6.43 3.85
C THR A 55 4.04 5.36 4.78
N LEU A 56 2.72 5.19 4.73
CA LEU A 56 1.98 4.27 5.61
C LEU A 56 1.30 3.19 4.76
N ILE A 57 1.64 1.93 4.99
CA ILE A 57 1.11 0.78 4.24
C ILE A 57 0.28 -0.11 5.16
N LEU A 58 -0.86 -0.59 4.66
CA LEU A 58 -1.71 -1.52 5.38
C LEU A 58 -1.15 -2.95 5.33
N HIS A 59 -1.16 -3.65 6.46
CA HIS A 59 -0.80 -5.07 6.56
C HIS A 59 -2.03 -5.96 6.69
N GLU A 60 -1.85 -7.22 6.37
CA GLU A 60 -2.84 -8.27 6.59
C GLU A 60 -2.97 -8.64 8.08
N ASP A 61 -4.16 -9.07 8.48
CA ASP A 61 -4.40 -9.63 9.82
C ASP A 61 -4.20 -11.15 9.80
N ALA A 62 -2.93 -11.54 9.76
CA ALA A 62 -2.54 -12.94 9.72
C ALA A 62 -2.95 -13.72 10.99
N LEU A 63 -3.13 -13.04 12.12
CA LEU A 63 -3.49 -13.69 13.39
C LEU A 63 -4.95 -14.16 13.39
N GLN A 64 -5.82 -13.46 12.67
CA GLN A 64 -7.21 -13.87 12.45
C GLN A 64 -7.38 -14.75 11.21
N GLY A 65 -6.27 -15.11 10.53
CA GLY A 65 -6.29 -15.89 9.29
C GLY A 65 -6.75 -15.10 8.06
N LEU A 66 -6.78 -13.77 8.13
CA LEU A 66 -7.11 -12.90 7.00
C LEU A 66 -5.84 -12.66 6.16
N GLY A 67 -5.94 -12.94 4.87
CA GLY A 67 -4.88 -12.77 3.90
C GLY A 67 -4.92 -11.41 3.21
N VAL A 68 -4.04 -11.24 2.22
CA VAL A 68 -3.90 -9.95 1.52
C VAL A 68 -5.11 -9.54 0.69
N ASP A 69 -5.98 -10.46 0.31
CA ASP A 69 -7.16 -10.19 -0.51
C ASP A 69 -8.43 -9.92 0.30
N ASP A 70 -8.38 -10.19 1.61
CA ASP A 70 -9.44 -9.90 2.56
C ASP A 70 -9.53 -8.40 2.81
N SER A 71 -10.74 -7.87 2.69
CA SER A 71 -11.01 -6.46 2.92
C SER A 71 -11.40 -6.18 4.37
N ALA A 72 -10.83 -5.13 4.94
CA ALA A 72 -11.28 -4.56 6.20
C ALA A 72 -12.30 -3.43 5.92
N ALA A 73 -13.50 -3.57 6.47
CA ALA A 73 -14.55 -2.55 6.40
C ALA A 73 -14.45 -1.55 7.55
N ALA A 74 -15.25 -0.47 7.51
CA ALA A 74 -15.36 0.52 8.57
C ALA A 74 -15.49 -0.10 9.98
N ALA A 75 -14.90 0.56 10.97
CA ALA A 75 -14.81 0.13 12.37
C ALA A 75 -14.06 -1.19 12.64
N THR A 76 -13.47 -1.80 11.60
CA THR A 76 -12.55 -2.94 11.78
C THR A 76 -11.19 -2.42 12.25
N ARG A 77 -10.53 -3.15 13.16
CA ARG A 77 -9.14 -2.87 13.54
C ARG A 77 -8.19 -3.42 12.49
N VAL A 78 -7.19 -2.63 12.14
CA VAL A 78 -6.18 -2.98 11.15
C VAL A 78 -4.80 -2.53 11.61
N TYR A 79 -3.77 -3.20 11.10
CA TYR A 79 -2.37 -2.84 11.31
C TYR A 79 -1.82 -2.10 10.11
N ALA A 80 -1.16 -0.97 10.34
CA ALA A 80 -0.41 -0.27 9.31
C ALA A 80 1.02 0.04 9.77
N GLU A 81 1.95 0.07 8.81
CA GLU A 81 3.38 0.28 9.04
C GLU A 81 3.83 1.59 8.41
N TYR A 82 4.46 2.47 9.19
CA TYR A 82 5.23 3.60 8.68
C TYR A 82 6.54 3.07 8.10
N VAL A 83 6.53 2.80 6.80
CA VAL A 83 7.60 2.07 6.14
C VAL A 83 8.89 2.90 6.11
N THR A 84 9.96 2.31 6.63
CA THR A 84 11.30 2.92 6.61
C THR A 84 11.87 2.91 5.18
N PRO A 85 12.55 3.99 4.74
CA PRO A 85 13.23 4.01 3.45
C PRO A 85 14.18 2.81 3.25
N GLY A 86 14.16 2.24 2.05
CA GLY A 86 14.93 1.04 1.68
C GLY A 86 14.23 -0.28 1.95
N ALA A 87 13.13 -0.31 2.71
CA ALA A 87 12.37 -1.53 2.96
C ALA A 87 11.61 -1.99 1.69
N LYS A 88 11.58 -3.31 1.48
CA LYS A 88 10.85 -3.97 0.39
C LYS A 88 9.54 -4.54 0.93
N ARG A 89 8.44 -4.21 0.26
CA ARG A 89 7.09 -4.70 0.58
C ARG A 89 6.34 -5.00 -0.71
N TYR A 90 5.26 -5.77 -0.61
CA TYR A 90 4.24 -5.74 -1.65
C TYR A 90 3.33 -4.54 -1.46
N ALA A 91 3.08 -3.81 -2.54
CA ALA A 91 2.12 -2.72 -2.60
C ALA A 91 1.14 -2.94 -3.75
N ARG A 92 -0.08 -2.41 -3.60
CA ARG A 92 -1.11 -2.54 -4.64
C ARG A 92 -0.85 -1.57 -5.78
N LEU A 93 -0.65 -2.09 -6.98
CA LEU A 93 -0.58 -1.31 -8.22
C LEU A 93 -1.97 -1.18 -8.84
N LYS A 94 -2.30 0.01 -9.34
CA LYS A 94 -3.57 0.26 -10.04
C LYS A 94 -3.71 -0.65 -11.27
N ALA A 95 -4.94 -1.06 -11.57
CA ALA A 95 -5.22 -1.84 -12.77
C ALA A 95 -4.81 -1.08 -14.04
N ASN A 96 -4.28 -1.80 -15.03
CA ASN A 96 -3.81 -1.25 -16.32
C ASN A 96 -2.57 -0.35 -16.24
N GLU A 97 -1.88 -0.29 -15.10
CA GLU A 97 -0.57 0.36 -15.03
C GLU A 97 0.51 -0.51 -15.69
N ASN A 98 1.26 0.12 -16.59
CA ASN A 98 2.44 -0.48 -17.22
C ASN A 98 3.71 0.07 -16.54
N VAL A 99 4.31 -0.75 -15.69
CA VAL A 99 5.49 -0.41 -14.90
C VAL A 99 6.65 -1.34 -15.23
N SER A 100 7.86 -0.79 -15.22
CA SER A 100 9.13 -1.48 -15.36
C SER A 100 9.94 -1.34 -14.08
N VAL A 101 10.86 -2.28 -13.85
CA VAL A 101 11.81 -2.19 -12.73
C VAL A 101 12.58 -0.86 -12.81
N GLY A 102 12.65 -0.15 -11.68
CA GLY A 102 13.27 1.16 -11.57
C GLY A 102 12.30 2.33 -11.77
N ASP A 103 11.07 2.11 -12.22
CA ASP A 103 10.08 3.18 -12.32
C ASP A 103 9.75 3.76 -10.93
N HIS A 104 9.68 5.08 -10.85
CA HIS A 104 9.21 5.79 -9.66
C HIS A 104 7.69 5.68 -9.56
N LEU A 105 7.20 5.34 -8.37
CA LEU A 105 5.80 5.13 -8.05
C LEU A 105 5.29 6.20 -7.08
N ILE A 106 4.12 6.72 -7.39
CA ILE A 106 3.42 7.76 -6.61
C ILE A 106 2.05 7.24 -6.18
N SER A 107 1.39 7.94 -5.26
CA SER A 107 0.01 7.61 -4.88
C SER A 107 -0.94 7.77 -6.07
N GLY A 108 -1.81 6.78 -6.28
CA GLY A 108 -2.93 6.81 -7.22
C GLY A 108 -4.18 7.53 -6.69
N GLY A 109 -4.20 7.96 -5.42
CA GLY A 109 -5.33 8.63 -4.78
C GLY A 109 -6.46 7.70 -4.31
N ASP A 110 -6.31 6.40 -4.47
CA ASP A 110 -7.28 5.35 -4.10
C ASP A 110 -6.63 4.24 -3.25
N GLY A 111 -5.45 4.54 -2.68
CA GLY A 111 -4.63 3.58 -1.95
C GLY A 111 -3.78 2.66 -2.84
N THR A 112 -3.88 2.77 -4.17
CA THR A 112 -2.94 2.11 -5.07
C THR A 112 -1.74 3.00 -5.40
N LEU A 113 -0.71 2.39 -5.96
CA LEU A 113 0.41 3.07 -6.59
C LEU A 113 0.18 3.14 -8.11
N ILE A 114 0.67 4.21 -8.71
CA ILE A 114 0.71 4.42 -10.17
C ILE A 114 2.13 4.84 -10.57
N LYS A 115 2.47 4.67 -11.85
CA LYS A 115 3.71 5.20 -12.40
C LYS A 115 3.72 6.72 -12.30
N THR A 116 4.86 7.30 -11.91
CA THR A 116 5.00 8.75 -11.93
C THR A 116 4.91 9.31 -13.35
N THR A 117 4.27 10.46 -13.48
CA THR A 117 4.31 11.27 -14.69
C THR A 117 4.77 12.69 -14.32
N GLY A 118 5.85 13.16 -14.93
CA GLY A 118 6.38 14.50 -14.67
C GLY A 118 7.07 14.62 -13.29
N SER A 119 6.80 15.73 -12.59
CA SER A 119 7.45 16.11 -11.33
C SER A 119 6.47 16.03 -10.16
N PRO A 120 6.31 14.86 -9.52
CA PRO A 120 5.40 14.70 -8.40
C PRO A 120 5.91 15.42 -7.14
N VAL A 121 5.00 15.71 -6.21
CA VAL A 121 5.37 16.29 -4.91
C VAL A 121 6.20 15.31 -4.09
N LYS A 122 5.81 14.02 -4.11
CA LYS A 122 6.50 12.94 -3.42
C LYS A 122 6.48 11.66 -4.25
N VAL A 123 7.62 10.99 -4.31
CA VAL A 123 7.76 9.60 -4.77
C VAL A 123 7.74 8.71 -3.53
N PHE A 124 6.88 7.71 -3.52
CA PHE A 124 6.74 6.82 -2.36
C PHE A 124 7.62 5.58 -2.49
N ALA A 125 7.78 5.06 -3.69
CA ALA A 125 8.53 3.82 -3.91
C ALA A 125 9.15 3.74 -5.30
N ILE A 126 10.09 2.81 -5.45
CA ILE A 126 10.66 2.38 -6.72
C ILE A 126 10.13 0.97 -7.02
N CYS A 127 9.70 0.77 -8.25
CA CYS A 127 9.22 -0.51 -8.74
C CYS A 127 10.37 -1.55 -8.81
N GLU A 128 10.16 -2.73 -8.26
CA GLU A 128 11.14 -3.84 -8.28
C GLU A 128 10.64 -5.05 -9.10
N GLU A 129 9.42 -4.96 -9.65
CA GLU A 129 8.77 -6.00 -10.45
C GLU A 129 7.96 -5.37 -11.58
N ALA A 130 8.28 -5.74 -12.83
CA ALA A 130 7.55 -5.24 -13.98
C ALA A 130 6.11 -5.80 -14.02
N SER A 131 5.16 -4.98 -14.45
CA SER A 131 3.75 -5.33 -14.52
C SER A 131 3.08 -4.62 -15.69
N ASN A 132 2.20 -5.34 -16.38
CA ASN A 132 1.27 -4.81 -17.38
C ASN A 132 -0.04 -5.62 -17.34
N VAL A 133 -0.68 -5.64 -16.17
CA VAL A 133 -1.85 -6.49 -15.91
C VAL A 133 -3.12 -5.64 -15.85
N ALA A 134 -4.21 -6.13 -16.45
CA ALA A 134 -5.48 -5.42 -16.55
C ALA A 134 -6.31 -5.40 -15.25
N THR A 135 -5.81 -6.04 -14.19
CA THR A 135 -6.41 -6.10 -12.87
C THR A 135 -5.45 -5.54 -11.83
N GLN A 136 -6.00 -4.95 -10.78
CA GLN A 136 -5.21 -4.56 -9.62
C GLN A 136 -4.49 -5.79 -9.05
N GLN A 137 -3.21 -5.62 -8.73
CA GLN A 137 -2.39 -6.69 -8.16
C GLN A 137 -1.40 -6.13 -7.15
N LEU A 138 -0.82 -7.03 -6.36
CA LEU A 138 0.35 -6.72 -5.55
C LEU A 138 1.60 -6.81 -6.43
N ILE A 139 2.48 -5.82 -6.31
CA ILE A 139 3.80 -5.82 -6.96
C ILE A 139 4.88 -5.57 -5.91
N GLN A 140 6.06 -6.12 -6.14
CA GLN A 140 7.21 -5.84 -5.29
C GLN A 140 7.69 -4.39 -5.49
N VAL A 141 7.82 -3.65 -4.40
CA VAL A 141 8.34 -2.28 -4.40
C VAL A 141 9.35 -2.07 -3.30
N ARG A 142 10.24 -1.08 -3.48
CA ARG A 142 11.15 -0.57 -2.47
C ARG A 142 10.78 0.87 -2.11
N PHE A 143 10.43 1.12 -0.86
CA PHE A 143 10.07 2.45 -0.40
C PHE A 143 11.30 3.37 -0.27
N ILE A 144 11.11 4.67 -0.49
CA ILE A 144 12.17 5.70 -0.43
C ILE A 144 11.78 6.90 0.42
#